data_AF-A0A0M0BPZ1-F1
#
_entry.id   AF-A0A0M0BPZ1-F1
#
_cell.length_a   1.000
_cell.length_b   1.000
_cell.length_c   1.000
_cell.angle_alpha   90.00
_cell.angle_beta   90.00
_cell.angle_gamma   90.00
#
_symmetry.space_group_name_H-M   'P 1'
#
loop_
_entity.id
_entity.type
_entity.pdbx_description
1 polymer ?
#
loop_
_entity_poly.entity_id
_entity_poly.type
_entity_poly.pdbx_seq_one_letter_code
_entity_poly.pdbx_strand_id
1 'polypeptide(L)'
;MGKGKPFLEVLSSAIHEDYRFPFLELFAFLYALSTFVLANFTLGTTVQSATNETVAYTVVNSLISGSLIVFIILVFKNIAYGLGSDLEKGIVQSYFSYPIKRWGILTAKLISALGVSLLLFLGIQIAALYILAPDIVLPQFGTVVLTYVAYLSYPLLISAVMLLITLILKRGGISLVVGIVLYFAMSIISGIALAVSFATESPLALQIISVISPSFALQQYYGGIFDVWTPALSEVILYVGVSYAIVVSLFILCYIYFSRRLNL
;
A
#
# COMPACT_ATOMS: atom_id res chain seq x y z
N MET A 1 13.80 20.64 -28.46
CA MET A 1 13.43 20.55 -27.02
C MET A 1 12.85 19.17 -26.77
N GLY A 2 13.48 18.36 -25.92
CA GLY A 2 13.10 16.95 -25.74
C GLY A 2 11.71 16.81 -25.11
N LYS A 3 10.84 15.97 -25.69
CA LYS A 3 9.43 15.78 -25.31
C LYS A 3 9.22 15.36 -23.83
N GLY A 4 10.26 14.94 -23.11
CA GLY A 4 10.20 14.54 -21.69
C GLY A 4 10.57 15.62 -20.67
N LYS A 5 11.20 16.74 -21.08
CA LYS A 5 11.63 17.79 -20.12
C LYS A 5 10.48 18.37 -19.27
N PRO A 6 9.31 18.72 -19.85
CA PRO A 6 8.23 19.31 -19.07
C PRO A 6 7.66 18.37 -18.01
N PHE A 7 7.55 17.07 -18.33
CA PHE A 7 7.07 16.07 -17.37
C PHE A 7 8.04 15.91 -16.19
N LEU A 8 9.35 15.86 -16.47
CA LEU A 8 10.37 15.75 -15.44
C LEU A 8 10.43 16.99 -14.55
N GLU A 9 10.18 18.18 -15.10
CA GLU A 9 10.07 19.42 -14.31
C GLU A 9 8.88 19.37 -13.34
N VAL A 10 7.70 18.95 -13.81
CA VAL A 10 6.52 18.77 -12.94
C VAL A 10 6.77 17.70 -11.88
N LEU A 11 7.40 16.58 -12.25
CA LEU A 11 7.75 15.51 -11.31
C LEU A 11 8.77 15.98 -10.28
N SER A 12 9.83 16.67 -10.70
CA SER A 12 10.85 17.21 -9.79
C SER A 12 10.26 18.24 -8.83
N SER A 13 9.36 19.09 -9.31
CA SER A 13 8.64 20.05 -8.47
C SER A 13 7.76 19.33 -7.44
N ALA A 14 7.02 18.30 -7.86
CA ALA A 14 6.17 17.52 -6.96
C ALA A 14 6.98 16.80 -5.88
N ILE A 15 8.12 16.17 -6.25
CA ILE A 15 9.00 15.51 -5.29
C ILE A 15 9.58 16.53 -4.29
N HIS A 16 10.01 17.70 -4.78
CA HIS A 16 10.57 18.74 -3.91
C HIS A 16 9.53 19.29 -2.92
N GLU A 17 8.28 19.41 -3.35
CA GLU A 17 7.16 19.84 -2.52
C GLU A 17 6.79 18.79 -1.47
N ASP A 18 6.62 17.53 -1.89
CA ASP A 18 6.15 16.45 -1.02
C ASP A 18 7.20 16.02 0.02
N TYR A 19 8.49 16.10 -0.33
CA TYR A 19 9.60 15.54 0.45
C TYR A 19 10.61 16.59 0.91
N ARG A 20 10.18 17.85 1.06
CA ARG A 20 11.02 18.90 1.64
C ARG A 20 11.48 18.53 3.06
N PHE A 21 12.71 18.90 3.40
CA PHE A 21 13.21 18.81 4.77
C PHE A 21 12.25 19.50 5.76
N PRO A 22 11.91 18.87 6.91
CA PRO A 22 12.46 17.63 7.46
C PRO A 22 11.60 16.38 7.21
N PHE A 23 10.62 16.43 6.28
CA PHE A 23 9.63 15.36 6.16
C PHE A 23 10.23 14.05 5.69
N LEU A 24 11.07 14.05 4.66
CA LEU A 24 11.66 12.82 4.13
C LEU A 24 12.51 12.11 5.18
N GLU A 25 13.30 12.87 5.94
CA GLU A 25 14.19 12.37 6.99
C GLU A 25 13.38 11.79 8.14
N LEU A 26 12.31 12.47 8.55
CA LEU A 26 11.41 11.97 9.59
C LEU A 26 10.77 10.64 9.18
N PHE A 27 10.25 10.55 7.96
CA PHE A 27 9.63 9.30 7.48
C PHE A 27 10.65 8.19 7.27
N ALA A 28 11.84 8.48 6.73
CA ALA A 28 12.92 7.52 6.61
C ALA A 28 13.36 6.99 7.99
N PHE A 29 13.47 7.88 8.99
CA PHE A 29 13.75 7.51 10.37
C PHE A 29 12.64 6.62 10.95
N LEU A 30 11.37 7.00 10.79
CA LEU A 30 10.23 6.22 11.28
C LEU A 30 10.14 4.84 10.60
N TYR A 31 10.44 4.75 9.30
CA TYR A 31 10.50 3.47 8.60
C TYR A 31 11.62 2.59 9.13
N ALA A 32 12.83 3.13 9.28
CA ALA A 32 13.96 2.37 9.82
C ALA A 32 13.66 1.92 11.25
N LEU A 33 13.19 2.83 12.11
CA LEU A 33 12.81 2.51 13.48
C LEU A 33 11.73 1.43 13.52
N SER A 34 10.66 1.59 12.74
CA SER A 34 9.57 0.63 12.69
C SER A 34 10.03 -0.74 12.17
N THR A 35 10.88 -0.76 11.13
CA THR A 35 11.40 -2.00 10.54
C THR A 35 12.37 -2.71 11.49
N PHE A 36 13.30 -2.01 12.13
CA PHE A 36 14.35 -2.65 12.93
C PHE A 36 13.97 -2.85 14.40
N VAL A 37 13.18 -1.95 15.00
CA VAL A 37 12.82 -2.02 16.44
C VAL A 37 11.58 -2.88 16.67
N LEU A 38 10.59 -2.84 15.77
CA LEU A 38 9.38 -3.65 15.90
C LEU A 38 9.50 -5.03 15.25
N ALA A 39 10.60 -5.29 14.52
CA ALA A 39 10.86 -6.63 14.01
C ALA A 39 11.06 -7.60 15.15
N ASN A 40 10.15 -8.55 15.25
CA ASN A 40 10.22 -9.60 16.25
C ASN A 40 10.82 -10.86 15.60
N PHE A 41 12.11 -11.10 15.88
CA PHE A 41 12.84 -12.28 15.41
C PHE A 41 12.74 -13.48 16.38
N THR A 42 11.86 -13.43 17.38
CA THR A 42 11.68 -14.54 18.36
C THR A 42 11.10 -15.84 17.78
N LEU A 43 11.04 -15.98 16.45
CA LEU A 43 10.60 -17.17 15.73
C LEU A 43 11.63 -18.31 15.71
N GLY A 44 12.60 -18.30 16.63
CA GLY A 44 13.59 -19.38 16.79
C GLY A 44 13.20 -20.48 17.79
N THR A 45 12.12 -20.35 18.58
CA THR A 45 11.95 -21.21 19.77
C THR A 45 10.62 -21.95 19.93
N THR A 46 9.61 -21.80 19.06
CA THR A 46 8.30 -22.43 19.32
C THR A 46 7.71 -23.30 18.22
N VAL A 47 8.34 -23.49 17.05
CA VAL A 47 7.81 -24.43 16.04
C VAL A 47 8.93 -25.29 15.47
N GLN A 48 9.24 -26.40 16.15
CA GLN A 48 10.16 -27.45 15.66
C GLN A 48 9.61 -28.27 14.47
N SER A 49 8.52 -27.81 13.82
CA SER A 49 7.85 -28.50 12.70
C SER A 49 7.39 -27.57 11.57
N ALA A 50 7.91 -26.34 11.50
CA ALA A 50 7.57 -25.37 10.47
C ALA A 50 8.40 -25.60 9.18
N THR A 51 7.77 -25.57 8.00
CA THR A 51 8.49 -25.60 6.73
C THR A 51 9.29 -24.31 6.55
N ASN A 52 10.42 -24.35 5.83
CA ASN A 52 11.27 -23.16 5.62
C ASN A 52 10.50 -21.96 5.03
N GLU A 53 9.44 -22.20 4.25
CA GLU A 53 8.57 -21.15 3.70
C GLU A 53 7.72 -20.46 4.76
N THR A 54 7.19 -21.18 5.74
CA THR A 54 6.42 -20.59 6.85
C THR A 54 7.31 -19.73 7.75
N VAL A 55 8.57 -20.12 7.95
CA VAL A 55 9.57 -19.31 8.65
C VAL A 55 9.87 -18.03 7.86
N ALA A 56 10.05 -18.12 6.53
CA ALA A 56 10.25 -16.94 5.68
C ALA A 56 9.05 -15.98 5.72
N TYR A 57 7.83 -16.51 5.63
CA TYR A 57 6.60 -15.71 5.74
C TYR A 57 6.51 -14.96 7.07
N THR A 58 6.75 -15.65 8.19
CA THR A 58 6.63 -15.06 9.53
C THR A 58 7.66 -13.96 9.79
N VAL A 59 8.90 -14.13 9.32
CA VAL A 59 9.95 -13.09 9.38
C VAL A 59 9.56 -11.88 8.53
N VAL A 60 9.07 -12.08 7.30
CA VAL A 60 8.66 -10.97 6.44
C VAL A 60 7.44 -10.24 7.00
N ASN A 61 6.45 -10.97 7.52
CA ASN A 61 5.26 -10.39 8.12
C ASN A 61 5.58 -9.54 9.36
N SER A 62 6.54 -9.97 10.20
CA SER A 62 6.94 -9.19 11.38
C SER A 62 7.60 -7.85 10.99
N LEU A 63 8.36 -7.82 9.90
CA LEU A 63 8.99 -6.61 9.35
C LEU A 63 8.00 -5.66 8.68
N ILE A 64 6.96 -6.19 8.03
CA ILE A 64 5.95 -5.40 7.30
C ILE A 64 4.98 -4.70 8.26
N SER A 65 4.58 -5.37 9.35
CA SER A 65 3.43 -4.95 10.15
C SER A 65 3.53 -3.53 10.70
N GLY A 66 4.69 -3.15 11.24
CA GLY A 66 4.92 -1.79 11.74
C GLY A 66 5.17 -0.76 10.63
N SER A 67 5.88 -1.15 9.57
CA SER A 67 6.32 -0.23 8.51
C SER A 67 5.19 0.14 7.55
N LEU A 68 4.19 -0.73 7.40
CA LEU A 68 3.02 -0.52 6.56
C LEU A 68 2.15 0.65 7.04
N ILE A 69 2.08 0.89 8.35
CA ILE A 69 1.38 2.06 8.92
C ILE A 69 2.10 3.35 8.53
N VAL A 70 3.43 3.39 8.60
CA VAL A 70 4.22 4.55 8.17
C VAL A 70 4.02 4.80 6.67
N PHE A 71 3.98 3.72 5.88
CA PHE A 71 3.70 3.78 4.45
C PHE A 71 2.35 4.39 4.13
N ILE A 72 1.28 3.92 4.76
CA ILE A 72 -0.05 4.42 4.43
C ILE A 72 -0.23 5.88 4.84
N ILE A 73 0.35 6.29 5.98
CA ILE A 73 0.30 7.69 6.44
C ILE A 73 1.03 8.60 5.45
N LEU A 74 2.21 8.21 4.98
CA LEU A 74 2.97 9.00 4.01
C LEU A 74 2.22 9.14 2.69
N VAL A 75 1.64 8.06 2.18
CA VAL A 75 0.81 8.06 0.97
C VAL A 75 -0.40 8.97 1.14
N PHE A 76 -1.13 8.87 2.25
CA PHE A 76 -2.29 9.73 2.52
C PHE A 76 -1.90 11.20 2.60
N LYS A 77 -0.82 11.51 3.31
CA LYS A 77 -0.28 12.87 3.39
C LYS A 77 0.01 13.41 1.99
N ASN A 78 0.71 12.65 1.15
CA ASN A 78 1.11 13.13 -0.18
C ASN A 78 -0.08 13.28 -1.13
N ILE A 79 -1.06 12.39 -1.09
CA ILE A 79 -2.28 12.54 -1.90
C ILE A 79 -3.10 13.75 -1.44
N ALA A 80 -3.33 13.90 -0.14
CA ALA A 80 -4.15 14.99 0.41
C ALA A 80 -3.48 16.36 0.30
N TYR A 81 -2.23 16.48 0.76
CA TYR A 81 -1.53 17.76 0.80
C TYR A 81 -0.85 18.11 -0.51
N GLY A 82 -0.41 17.13 -1.30
CA GLY A 82 0.18 17.38 -2.62
C GLY A 82 -0.91 17.63 -3.68
N LEU A 83 -1.67 16.61 -4.06
CA LEU A 83 -2.68 16.76 -5.11
C LEU A 83 -3.95 17.47 -4.60
N GLY A 84 -4.44 17.12 -3.41
CA GLY A 84 -5.67 17.67 -2.87
C GLY A 84 -5.59 19.17 -2.57
N SER A 85 -4.47 19.65 -2.03
CA SER A 85 -4.27 21.09 -1.77
C SER A 85 -4.17 21.89 -3.07
N ASP A 86 -3.52 21.35 -4.10
CA ASP A 86 -3.43 21.99 -5.41
C ASP A 86 -4.78 22.15 -6.08
N LEU A 87 -5.66 21.15 -5.94
CA LEU A 87 -7.04 21.21 -6.44
C LEU A 87 -7.87 22.24 -5.68
N GLU A 88 -7.69 22.32 -4.36
CA GLU A 88 -8.42 23.26 -3.50
C GLU A 88 -8.00 24.71 -3.75
N LYS A 89 -6.70 24.96 -3.98
CA LYS A 89 -6.14 26.28 -4.25
C LYS A 89 -6.20 26.68 -5.73
N GLY A 90 -6.61 25.78 -6.63
CA GLY A 90 -6.68 26.04 -8.07
C GLY A 90 -5.33 26.05 -8.79
N ILE A 91 -4.22 25.68 -8.13
CA ILE A 91 -2.86 25.66 -8.70
C ILE A 91 -2.77 24.70 -9.91
N VAL A 92 -3.63 23.67 -9.95
CA VAL A 92 -3.76 22.74 -11.09
C VAL A 92 -4.03 23.47 -12.42
N GLN A 93 -4.70 24.62 -12.42
CA GLN A 93 -4.91 25.42 -13.64
C GLN A 93 -3.57 25.91 -14.24
N SER A 94 -2.63 26.30 -13.39
CA SER A 94 -1.28 26.71 -13.82
C SER A 94 -0.48 25.54 -14.38
N TYR A 95 -0.71 24.31 -13.90
CA TYR A 95 -0.09 23.12 -14.50
C TYR A 95 -0.69 22.75 -15.86
N PHE A 96 -1.96 23.09 -16.12
CA PHE A 96 -2.59 22.84 -17.42
C PHE A 96 -2.13 23.76 -18.55
N SER A 97 -1.43 24.85 -18.25
CA SER A 97 -0.80 25.69 -19.28
C SER A 97 0.53 25.11 -19.78
N TYR A 98 1.12 24.13 -19.08
CA TYR A 98 2.28 23.40 -19.56
C TYR A 98 1.92 22.52 -20.78
N PRO A 99 2.89 22.27 -21.69
CA PRO A 99 2.67 21.44 -22.89
C PRO A 99 2.65 19.94 -22.56
N ILE A 100 1.82 19.54 -21.59
CA ILE A 100 1.67 18.17 -21.07
C ILE A 100 0.19 17.82 -21.08
N LYS A 101 -0.14 16.58 -21.47
CA LYS A 101 -1.51 16.09 -21.38
C LYS A 101 -1.94 15.96 -19.91
N ARG A 102 -3.22 16.20 -19.59
CA ARG A 102 -3.74 16.18 -18.20
C ARG A 102 -3.33 14.92 -17.40
N TRP A 103 -3.46 13.74 -17.99
CA TRP A 103 -3.02 12.47 -17.37
C TRP A 103 -1.51 12.41 -17.06
N GLY A 104 -0.67 13.14 -17.80
CA GLY A 104 0.76 13.32 -17.53
C GLY A 104 1.04 14.08 -16.23
N ILE A 105 0.17 15.02 -15.85
CA ILE A 105 0.31 15.76 -14.59
C ILE A 105 -0.11 14.87 -13.41
N LEU A 106 -1.21 14.12 -13.57
CA LEU A 106 -1.65 13.17 -12.55
C LEU A 106 -0.64 12.04 -12.34
N THR A 107 -0.05 11.48 -13.42
CA THR A 107 1.03 10.48 -13.31
C THR A 107 2.24 11.05 -12.58
N ALA A 108 2.68 12.27 -12.87
CA ALA A 108 3.81 12.89 -12.16
C ALA A 108 3.53 13.00 -10.65
N LYS A 109 2.34 13.48 -10.26
CA LYS A 109 1.96 13.58 -8.85
C LYS A 109 1.76 12.23 -8.18
N LEU A 110 1.23 11.22 -8.88
CA LEU A 110 1.11 9.86 -8.33
C LEU A 110 2.46 9.17 -8.18
N ILE A 111 3.40 9.38 -9.10
CA ILE A 111 4.77 8.87 -8.97
C ILE A 111 5.47 9.52 -7.77
N SER A 112 5.26 10.82 -7.55
CA SER A 112 5.73 11.48 -6.33
C SER A 112 5.08 10.87 -5.08
N ALA A 113 3.75 10.85 -5.03
CA ALA A 113 3.02 10.47 -3.82
C ALA A 113 3.15 8.98 -3.45
N LEU A 114 2.98 8.08 -4.42
CA LEU A 114 3.02 6.63 -4.24
C LEU A 114 4.41 6.06 -4.55
N GLY A 115 5.02 6.46 -5.67
CA GLY A 115 6.26 5.85 -6.16
C GLY A 115 7.43 6.06 -5.20
N VAL A 116 7.66 7.29 -4.74
CA VAL A 116 8.75 7.58 -3.79
C VAL A 116 8.48 6.89 -2.44
N SER A 117 7.24 6.92 -1.95
CA SER A 117 6.84 6.21 -0.72
C SER A 117 7.08 4.70 -0.81
N LEU A 118 6.77 4.10 -1.96
CA LEU A 118 6.94 2.67 -2.22
C LEU A 118 8.42 2.31 -2.33
N LEU A 119 9.23 3.15 -2.98
CA LEU A 119 10.68 2.97 -3.05
C LEU A 119 11.33 3.05 -1.66
N LEU A 120 10.92 4.00 -0.82
CA LEU A 120 11.40 4.09 0.57
C LEU A 120 11.00 2.86 1.37
N PHE A 121 9.74 2.44 1.28
CA PHE A 121 9.22 1.26 1.96
C PHE A 121 9.98 -0.01 1.54
N LEU A 122 9.98 -0.34 0.25
CA LEU A 122 10.64 -1.56 -0.24
C LEU A 122 12.16 -1.49 -0.06
N GLY A 123 12.79 -0.33 -0.25
CA GLY A 123 14.23 -0.16 -0.10
C GLY A 123 14.71 -0.47 1.32
N ILE A 124 14.05 0.08 2.33
CA ILE A 124 14.40 -0.16 3.75
C ILE A 124 14.08 -1.61 4.13
N GLN A 125 12.94 -2.13 3.67
CA GLN A 125 12.49 -3.48 3.97
C GLN A 125 13.40 -4.57 3.38
N ILE A 126 13.76 -4.43 2.10
CA ILE A 126 14.69 -5.35 1.44
C ILE A 126 16.08 -5.26 2.10
N ALA A 127 16.57 -4.05 2.40
CA ALA A 127 17.83 -3.88 3.10
C ALA A 127 17.82 -4.56 4.48
N ALA A 128 16.74 -4.40 5.25
CA ALA A 128 16.58 -5.04 6.56
C ALA A 128 16.58 -6.57 6.44
N LEU A 129 15.84 -7.12 5.47
CA LEU A 129 15.81 -8.57 5.21
C LEU A 129 17.19 -9.15 4.88
N TYR A 130 17.97 -8.47 4.03
CA TYR A 130 19.33 -8.90 3.68
C TYR A 130 20.31 -8.81 4.85
N ILE A 131 20.14 -7.86 5.76
CA ILE A 131 21.01 -7.69 6.93
C ILE A 131 20.65 -8.69 8.03
N LEU A 132 19.37 -8.93 8.28
CA LEU A 132 18.88 -9.65 9.46
C LEU A 132 18.69 -11.15 9.22
N ALA A 133 18.31 -11.57 8.01
CA ALA A 133 17.97 -12.96 7.72
C ALA A 133 18.31 -13.38 6.27
N PRO A 134 19.58 -13.22 5.82
CA PRO A 134 19.97 -13.54 4.44
C PRO A 134 19.73 -15.02 4.09
N ASP A 135 19.95 -15.92 5.05
CA ASP A 135 19.85 -17.37 4.85
C ASP A 135 18.40 -17.87 4.62
N ILE A 136 17.41 -17.07 5.04
CA ILE A 136 15.97 -17.37 4.91
C ILE A 136 15.39 -16.68 3.65
N VAL A 137 15.93 -15.53 3.27
CA VAL A 137 15.38 -14.70 2.18
C VAL A 137 15.80 -15.19 0.82
N LEU A 138 17.07 -15.59 0.67
CA LEU A 138 17.62 -16.02 -0.62
C LEU A 138 16.97 -17.31 -1.15
N PRO A 139 16.74 -18.37 -0.34
CA PRO A 139 16.15 -19.60 -0.86
C PRO A 139 14.63 -19.52 -1.03
N GLN A 140 13.95 -18.62 -0.30
CA GLN A 140 12.48 -18.46 -0.31
C GLN A 140 12.03 -17.11 -0.92
N PHE A 141 12.76 -16.60 -1.90
CA PHE A 141 12.46 -15.32 -2.55
C PHE A 141 11.02 -15.22 -3.07
N GLY A 142 10.45 -16.33 -3.59
CA GLY A 142 9.06 -16.38 -4.04
C GLY A 142 8.06 -16.05 -2.92
N THR A 143 8.24 -16.63 -1.73
CA THR A 143 7.41 -16.36 -0.55
C THR A 143 7.56 -14.91 -0.08
N VAL A 144 8.77 -14.37 -0.10
CA VAL A 144 9.05 -12.97 0.26
C VAL A 144 8.28 -12.02 -0.67
N VAL A 145 8.40 -12.21 -1.98
CA VAL A 145 7.69 -11.38 -2.98
C VAL A 145 6.18 -11.52 -2.84
N LEU A 146 5.66 -12.75 -2.72
CA LEU A 146 4.23 -13.00 -2.55
C LEU A 146 3.68 -12.30 -1.30
N THR A 147 4.45 -12.28 -0.21
CA THR A 147 4.07 -11.61 1.03
C THR A 147 3.99 -10.10 0.82
N TYR A 148 5.00 -9.46 0.22
CA TYR A 148 4.93 -8.02 -0.06
C TYR A 148 3.76 -7.67 -0.98
N VAL A 149 3.52 -8.45 -2.04
CA VAL A 149 2.43 -8.23 -2.99
C VAL A 149 1.07 -8.36 -2.29
N ALA A 150 0.87 -9.39 -1.44
CA ALA A 150 -0.38 -9.55 -0.72
C ALA A 150 -0.65 -8.40 0.27
N TYR A 151 0.37 -7.91 0.97
CA TYR A 151 0.22 -6.84 1.96
C TYR A 151 0.10 -5.45 1.33
N LEU A 152 0.70 -5.20 0.16
CA LEU A 152 0.63 -3.90 -0.54
C LEU A 152 -0.73 -3.65 -1.20
N SER A 153 -1.48 -4.70 -1.56
CA SER A 153 -2.75 -4.53 -2.27
C SER A 153 -3.75 -3.64 -1.51
N TYR A 154 -3.90 -3.87 -0.21
CA TYR A 154 -4.88 -3.16 0.61
C TYR A 154 -4.55 -1.66 0.81
N PRO A 155 -3.32 -1.25 1.18
CA PRO A 155 -2.94 0.17 1.19
C PRO A 155 -3.10 0.86 -0.17
N LEU A 156 -2.77 0.17 -1.27
CA LEU A 156 -2.95 0.70 -2.62
C LEU A 156 -4.44 0.91 -2.94
N LEU A 157 -5.32 -0.03 -2.56
CA LEU A 157 -6.76 0.10 -2.71
C LEU A 157 -7.29 1.36 -2.00
N ILE A 158 -6.92 1.56 -0.73
CA ILE A 158 -7.38 2.74 0.01
C ILE A 158 -6.80 4.02 -0.59
N SER A 159 -5.54 4.00 -1.02
CA SER A 159 -4.94 5.16 -1.70
C SER A 159 -5.69 5.52 -2.99
N ALA A 160 -6.17 4.53 -3.74
CA ALA A 160 -6.96 4.74 -4.95
C ALA A 160 -8.35 5.31 -4.62
N VAL A 161 -9.02 4.80 -3.58
CA VAL A 161 -10.30 5.34 -3.09
C VAL A 161 -10.13 6.78 -2.60
N MET A 162 -9.11 7.04 -1.79
CA MET A 162 -8.79 8.38 -1.29
C MET A 162 -8.48 9.34 -2.44
N LEU A 163 -7.70 8.91 -3.43
CA LEU A 163 -7.44 9.69 -4.64
C LEU A 163 -8.74 10.04 -5.35
N LEU A 164 -9.61 9.06 -5.60
CA LEU A 164 -10.90 9.27 -6.26
C LEU A 164 -11.75 10.31 -5.52
N ILE A 165 -11.85 10.18 -4.20
CA ILE A 165 -12.58 11.13 -3.35
C ILE A 165 -11.94 12.52 -3.40
N THR A 166 -10.61 12.61 -3.38
CA THR A 166 -9.87 13.88 -3.51
C THR A 166 -10.21 14.57 -4.83
N LEU A 167 -10.27 13.81 -5.93
CA LEU A 167 -10.63 14.33 -7.25
C LEU A 167 -12.07 14.81 -7.33
N ILE A 168 -13.02 14.10 -6.71
CA ILE A 168 -14.45 14.43 -6.72
C ILE A 168 -14.73 15.66 -5.85
N LEU A 169 -14.22 15.67 -4.62
CA LEU A 169 -14.50 16.72 -3.65
C LEU A 169 -13.62 17.96 -3.84
N LYS A 170 -12.51 17.85 -4.58
CA LYS A 170 -11.50 18.92 -4.76
C LYS A 170 -11.00 19.50 -3.43
N ARG A 171 -10.97 18.69 -2.38
CA ARG A 171 -10.57 19.05 -1.01
C ARG A 171 -9.68 17.98 -0.42
N GLY A 172 -8.44 18.34 -0.10
CA GLY A 172 -7.46 17.40 0.47
C GLY A 172 -7.76 17.00 1.92
N GLY A 173 -8.27 17.94 2.72
CA GLY A 173 -8.54 17.67 4.14
C GLY A 173 -9.63 16.62 4.37
N ILE A 174 -10.75 16.71 3.63
CA ILE A 174 -11.86 15.74 3.75
C ILE A 174 -11.43 14.36 3.26
N SER A 175 -10.71 14.29 2.14
CA SER A 175 -10.27 13.00 1.60
C SER A 175 -9.28 12.29 2.54
N LEU A 176 -8.42 13.04 3.24
CA LEU A 176 -7.53 12.49 4.26
C LEU A 176 -8.32 11.84 5.40
N VAL A 177 -9.33 12.54 5.93
CA VAL A 177 -10.18 11.99 7.01
C VAL A 177 -10.87 10.72 6.54
N VAL A 178 -11.42 10.71 5.31
CA VAL A 178 -12.08 9.50 4.78
C VAL A 178 -11.08 8.35 4.60
N GLY A 179 -9.88 8.61 4.09
CA GLY A 179 -8.84 7.59 3.94
C GLY A 179 -8.47 6.94 5.28
N ILE A 180 -8.27 7.77 6.31
CA ILE A 180 -7.96 7.29 7.67
C ILE A 180 -9.12 6.47 8.24
N VAL A 181 -10.35 6.98 8.16
CA VAL A 181 -11.54 6.28 8.65
C VAL A 181 -11.72 4.94 7.94
N LEU A 182 -11.54 4.88 6.61
CA LEU A 182 -11.62 3.63 5.84
C LEU A 182 -10.55 2.62 6.24
N TYR A 183 -9.33 3.08 6.50
CA TYR A 183 -8.24 2.21 6.98
C TYR A 183 -8.60 1.54 8.30
N PHE A 184 -9.02 2.33 9.30
CA PHE A 184 -9.40 1.77 10.60
C PHE A 184 -10.71 0.96 10.55
N ALA A 185 -11.70 1.41 9.78
CA ALA A 185 -12.96 0.71 9.63
C ALA A 185 -12.76 -0.70 9.08
N MET A 186 -11.90 -0.87 8.07
CA MET A 186 -11.62 -2.20 7.54
C MET A 186 -10.89 -3.10 8.54
N SER A 187 -10.02 -2.55 9.40
CA SER A 187 -9.41 -3.32 10.48
C SER A 187 -10.47 -3.87 11.45
N ILE A 188 -11.48 -3.05 11.77
CA ILE A 188 -12.61 -3.47 12.62
C ILE A 188 -13.47 -4.52 11.90
N ILE A 189 -13.82 -4.28 10.64
CA ILE A 189 -14.61 -5.21 9.81
C ILE A 189 -13.90 -6.56 9.69
N SER A 190 -12.58 -6.55 9.51
CA SER A 190 -11.79 -7.78 9.43
C SER A 190 -11.80 -8.56 10.75
N GLY A 191 -11.71 -7.87 11.89
CA GLY A 191 -11.86 -8.50 13.20
C GLY A 191 -13.25 -9.08 13.42
N ILE A 192 -14.30 -8.37 13.01
CA ILE A 192 -15.68 -8.85 13.10
C ILE A 192 -15.90 -10.08 12.21
N ALA A 193 -15.44 -10.05 10.97
CA ALA A 193 -15.59 -11.18 10.05
C ALA A 193 -14.87 -12.44 10.55
N LEU A 194 -13.69 -12.28 11.15
CA LEU A 194 -13.00 -13.37 11.81
C LEU A 194 -13.86 -13.96 12.95
N ALA A 195 -14.40 -13.11 13.82
CA ALA A 195 -15.29 -13.56 14.91
C ALA A 195 -16.56 -14.25 14.39
N VAL A 196 -17.16 -13.74 13.32
CA VAL A 196 -18.34 -14.33 12.68
C VAL A 196 -18.00 -15.69 12.06
N SER A 197 -16.88 -15.80 11.33
CA SER A 197 -16.44 -17.07 10.76
C SER A 197 -16.20 -18.14 11.83
N PHE A 198 -15.70 -17.74 13.00
CA PHE A 198 -15.60 -18.65 14.15
C PHE A 198 -16.95 -19.05 14.73
N ALA A 199 -17.83 -18.08 14.98
CA ALA A 199 -19.12 -18.35 15.61
C ALA A 199 -20.06 -19.18 14.72
N THR A 200 -19.92 -19.07 13.40
CA THR A 200 -20.76 -19.78 12.41
C THR A 200 -20.09 -21.00 11.80
N GLU A 201 -18.84 -21.27 12.15
CA GLU A 201 -17.99 -22.30 11.52
C GLU A 201 -17.97 -22.20 9.98
N SER A 202 -18.19 -21.00 9.44
CA SER A 202 -18.30 -20.75 8.00
C SER A 202 -17.16 -19.88 7.49
N PRO A 203 -16.43 -20.31 6.44
CA PRO A 203 -15.29 -19.56 5.90
C PRO A 203 -15.71 -18.35 5.06
N LEU A 204 -17.02 -18.19 4.78
CA LEU A 204 -17.52 -17.20 3.81
C LEU A 204 -17.11 -15.76 4.15
N ALA A 205 -17.19 -15.36 5.42
CA ALA A 205 -16.84 -13.99 5.81
C ALA A 205 -15.35 -13.69 5.58
N LEU A 206 -14.46 -14.64 5.88
CA LEU A 206 -13.03 -14.53 5.61
C LEU A 206 -12.70 -14.55 4.12
N GLN A 207 -13.39 -15.36 3.32
CA GLN A 207 -13.22 -15.42 1.87
C GLN A 207 -13.62 -14.10 1.20
N ILE A 208 -14.72 -13.47 1.63
CA ILE A 208 -15.17 -12.18 1.10
C ILE A 208 -14.12 -11.10 1.41
N ILE A 209 -13.61 -11.06 2.64
CA ILE A 209 -12.59 -10.07 3.02
C ILE A 209 -11.27 -10.30 2.29
N SER A 210 -10.92 -11.54 2.01
CA SER A 210 -9.68 -11.89 1.29
C SER A 210 -9.63 -11.34 -0.13
N VAL A 211 -10.78 -10.99 -0.74
CA VAL A 211 -10.83 -10.27 -2.02
C VAL A 211 -10.30 -8.84 -1.88
N ILE A 212 -10.58 -8.19 -0.75
CA ILE A 212 -10.16 -6.80 -0.47
C ILE A 212 -8.74 -6.79 0.07
N SER A 213 -8.42 -7.70 1.00
CA SER A 213 -7.13 -7.82 1.65
C SER A 213 -6.62 -9.26 1.55
N PRO A 214 -5.85 -9.60 0.50
CA PRO A 214 -5.39 -10.97 0.26
C PRO A 214 -4.38 -11.47 1.29
N SER A 215 -3.86 -10.58 2.16
CA SER A 215 -3.07 -10.95 3.33
C SER A 215 -3.77 -11.95 4.25
N PHE A 216 -5.11 -11.93 4.34
CA PHE A 216 -5.86 -12.90 5.15
C PHE A 216 -5.79 -14.32 4.57
N ALA A 217 -5.96 -14.47 3.26
CA ALA A 217 -5.78 -15.75 2.58
C ALA A 217 -4.35 -16.27 2.74
N LEU A 218 -3.36 -15.39 2.60
CA LEU A 218 -1.94 -15.72 2.78
C LEU A 218 -1.63 -16.15 4.23
N GLN A 219 -2.24 -15.47 5.21
CA GLN A 219 -2.09 -15.79 6.62
C GLN A 219 -2.71 -17.14 6.97
N GLN A 220 -3.86 -17.52 6.37
CA GLN A 220 -4.41 -18.86 6.55
C GLN A 220 -3.55 -19.93 5.89
N TYR A 221 -3.00 -19.66 4.71
CA TYR A 221 -2.13 -20.62 4.00
C TYR A 221 -0.84 -20.94 4.79
N TYR A 222 -0.12 -19.93 5.28
CA TYR A 222 1.16 -20.15 5.98
C TYR A 222 1.03 -20.29 7.49
N GLY A 223 0.04 -19.64 8.10
CA GLY A 223 -0.13 -19.60 9.54
C GLY A 223 -1.04 -20.72 10.07
N GLY A 224 -1.98 -21.21 9.25
CA GLY A 224 -2.96 -22.22 9.67
C GLY A 224 -3.65 -21.89 10.99
N ILE A 225 -3.76 -20.60 11.34
CA ILE A 225 -4.05 -20.16 12.71
C ILE A 225 -5.48 -20.57 13.10
N PHE A 226 -6.36 -20.71 12.12
CA PHE A 226 -7.77 -20.98 12.32
C PHE A 226 -8.21 -22.16 11.44
N ASP A 227 -8.70 -23.24 12.07
CA ASP A 227 -9.20 -24.46 11.40
C ASP A 227 -10.46 -24.25 10.53
N VAL A 228 -10.93 -23.01 10.40
CA VAL A 228 -12.15 -22.65 9.66
C VAL A 228 -11.92 -22.64 8.14
N TRP A 229 -10.69 -22.35 7.68
CA TRP A 229 -10.39 -22.26 6.24
C TRP A 229 -8.91 -22.47 5.93
N THR A 230 -8.62 -23.43 5.05
CA THR A 230 -7.26 -23.70 4.57
C THR A 230 -7.19 -23.49 3.05
N PRO A 231 -6.88 -22.28 2.57
CA PRO A 231 -6.80 -22.01 1.14
C PRO A 231 -5.64 -22.73 0.48
N ALA A 232 -5.79 -23.13 -0.78
CA ALA A 232 -4.67 -23.61 -1.58
C ALA A 232 -3.83 -22.42 -2.11
N LEU A 233 -2.55 -22.65 -2.44
CA LEU A 233 -1.67 -21.60 -3.01
C LEU A 233 -2.28 -20.95 -4.27
N SER A 234 -2.93 -21.75 -5.12
CA SER A 234 -3.63 -21.26 -6.32
C SER A 234 -4.76 -20.30 -5.98
N GLU A 235 -5.50 -20.55 -4.90
CA GLU A 235 -6.57 -19.68 -4.42
C GLU A 235 -5.99 -18.37 -3.88
N VAL A 236 -4.89 -18.43 -3.11
CA VAL A 236 -4.20 -17.23 -2.63
C VAL A 236 -3.75 -16.33 -3.79
N ILE A 237 -3.15 -16.93 -4.83
CA ILE A 237 -2.74 -16.18 -6.03
C ILE A 237 -3.95 -15.55 -6.73
N LEU A 238 -5.09 -16.25 -6.78
CA LEU A 238 -6.33 -15.72 -7.34
C LEU A 238 -6.83 -14.52 -6.53
N TYR A 239 -6.89 -14.61 -5.20
CA TYR A 239 -7.29 -13.49 -4.35
C TYR A 239 -6.38 -12.27 -4.53
N VAL A 240 -5.07 -12.48 -4.60
CA VAL A 240 -4.11 -11.42 -4.92
C VAL A 240 -4.42 -10.80 -6.29
N GLY A 241 -4.57 -11.63 -7.33
CA GLY A 241 -4.84 -11.16 -8.69
C GLY A 241 -6.15 -10.36 -8.80
N VAL A 242 -7.22 -10.82 -8.18
CA VAL A 242 -8.52 -10.11 -8.15
C VAL A 242 -8.40 -8.80 -7.38
N SER A 243 -7.72 -8.80 -6.24
CA SER A 243 -7.50 -7.58 -5.44
C SER A 243 -6.77 -6.51 -6.27
N TYR A 244 -5.68 -6.87 -6.95
CA TYR A 244 -4.96 -5.96 -7.84
C TYR A 244 -5.79 -5.53 -9.06
N ALA A 245 -6.64 -6.39 -9.62
CA ALA A 245 -7.54 -6.01 -10.70
C ALA A 245 -8.52 -4.89 -10.25
N ILE A 246 -9.02 -4.96 -9.01
CA ILE A 246 -9.87 -3.92 -8.41
C ILE A 246 -9.06 -2.62 -8.24
N VAL A 247 -7.85 -2.70 -7.67
CA VAL A 247 -6.96 -1.54 -7.48
C VAL A 247 -6.67 -0.83 -8.80
N VAL A 248 -6.26 -1.59 -9.83
CA VAL A 248 -5.97 -1.05 -11.16
C VAL A 248 -7.21 -0.40 -11.77
N SER A 249 -8.38 -1.03 -11.63
CA SER A 249 -9.65 -0.48 -12.12
C SER A 249 -9.97 0.86 -11.46
N LEU A 250 -9.76 1.00 -10.15
CA LEU A 250 -9.95 2.27 -9.43
C LEU A 250 -8.98 3.37 -9.87
N PHE A 251 -7.69 3.04 -10.07
CA PHE A 251 -6.74 4.02 -10.61
C PHE A 251 -7.11 4.45 -12.03
N ILE A 252 -7.54 3.52 -12.89
CA ILE A 252 -8.02 3.84 -14.24
C ILE A 252 -9.23 4.79 -14.17
N LEU A 253 -10.18 4.54 -13.26
CA LEU A 253 -11.31 5.45 -13.03
C LEU A 253 -10.85 6.85 -12.61
N CYS A 254 -9.83 6.96 -11.74
CA CYS A 254 -9.24 8.24 -11.37
C CYS A 254 -8.64 8.97 -12.58
N TYR A 255 -7.91 8.26 -13.45
CA TYR A 255 -7.35 8.82 -14.68
C TYR A 255 -8.43 9.31 -15.65
N ILE A 256 -9.48 8.51 -15.85
CA ILE A 256 -10.62 8.88 -16.72
C ILE A 256 -11.31 10.11 -16.16
N TYR A 257 -11.58 10.14 -14.84
CA TYR A 257 -12.21 11.27 -14.18
C TYR A 257 -11.36 12.55 -14.32
N PHE A 258 -10.07 12.47 -14.00
CA PHE A 258 -9.13 13.60 -14.11
C PHE A 258 -9.04 14.14 -15.55
N SER A 259 -9.01 13.25 -16.54
CA SER A 259 -8.87 13.65 -17.94
C SER A 259 -10.16 14.25 -18.52
N ARG A 260 -11.34 13.72 -18.16
CA ARG A 260 -12.60 14.05 -18.84
C ARG A 260 -13.53 14.96 -18.05
N ARG A 261 -13.61 14.81 -16.73
CA ARG A 261 -14.65 15.43 -15.90
C ARG A 261 -14.15 16.53 -14.98
N LEU A 262 -12.84 16.66 -14.86
CA LEU A 262 -12.25 17.70 -14.04
C LEU A 262 -12.35 19.05 -14.77
N ASN A 263 -13.53 19.65 -14.67
CA ASN A 263 -13.80 21.03 -15.04
C ASN A 263 -13.18 21.90 -13.94
N LEU A 264 -12.02 22.48 -14.26
CA LEU A 264 -11.35 23.53 -13.49
C LEU A 264 -11.48 24.84 -14.24
#